data_AF-A0A5C2SSN4-F1
#
_entry.id   AF-A0A5C2SSN4-F1
#
_cell.length_a   1.000
_cell.length_b   1.000
_cell.length_c   1.000
_cell.angle_alpha   90.00
_cell.angle_beta   90.00
_cell.angle_gamma   90.00
#
_symmetry.space_group_name_H-M   'P 1'
#
loop_
_entity.id
_entity.type
_entity.pdbx_description
1 polymer ?
#
loop_
_entity_poly.entity_id
_entity_poly.type
_entity_poly.pdbx_seq_one_letter_code
_entity_poly.pdbx_strand_id
1 'polypeptide(L)'
;MAQEAALRPRYLPKALLYALVPTACWFLLRPLLDPAPPLPALHASLGFSLLALLGSLYLVPALGQTFIRANLKGRDLLKTYDTPIPESQGLICASIYIILLILFIPYSFSESFTTHYDSARRAREGIVVDEFPHHQLAVYLSSLLSLLMATMLGFLDDVFDIRWRHKLPIPIIASIPLLIVYYSERGATDVVVPLPLRWLFGTLLHLGPLYYVYMSLLSTFCTNSINILAGINGSEVSQAVIIASSIILNDLLFLPWPFGFRIALPLHVTDGLKVGGMWSAGMAYGSRVLVERHLFSLYLMLPLLGVCLGFMYHNWYPARAFPGDTLCYVTGMAFAVVGIQAHYSKTLLLFFLPQIFNFVLSCPQLFGLVPCPRHRVPRYDAETQLLYPSKAEFKEKRPSKLATLVLRLFSALGLVELAIDVKTGEIESSTNLTILNVFLLRLGPMREDGLTRVLIATQVCGSLLAFFIRYGLAGLVYDGNRR
;
A
#
# COMPACT_ATOMS: atom_id res chain seq x y z
N MET A 1 14.83 -34.05 0.26
CA MET A 1 14.00 -34.11 -0.96
C MET A 1 12.80 -33.14 -0.97
N ALA A 2 11.77 -33.24 -0.12
CA ALA A 2 10.63 -32.31 -0.17
C ALA A 2 11.00 -30.85 0.21
N GLN A 3 11.96 -30.66 1.13
CA GLN A 3 12.43 -29.34 1.58
C GLN A 3 13.43 -28.68 0.61
N GLU A 4 14.28 -29.45 -0.11
CA GLU A 4 15.14 -28.91 -1.18
C GLU A 4 14.36 -28.47 -2.42
N ALA A 5 13.21 -29.10 -2.69
CA ALA A 5 12.31 -28.68 -3.77
C ALA A 5 11.64 -27.31 -3.50
N ALA A 6 11.53 -26.91 -2.22
CA ALA A 6 10.90 -25.64 -1.84
C ALA A 6 11.70 -24.39 -2.26
N LEU A 7 13.01 -24.55 -2.45
CA LEU A 7 13.96 -23.44 -2.65
C LEU A 7 14.36 -23.22 -4.12
N ARG A 8 14.06 -24.17 -5.01
CA ARG A 8 14.28 -23.97 -6.46
C ARG A 8 13.33 -22.88 -6.97
N PRO A 9 13.76 -22.02 -7.91
CA PRO A 9 12.87 -21.08 -8.58
C PRO A 9 11.58 -21.76 -9.03
N ARG A 10 10.44 -21.11 -8.81
CA ARG A 10 9.15 -21.65 -9.25
C ARG A 10 9.14 -21.81 -10.76
N TYR A 11 8.54 -22.89 -11.24
CA TYR A 11 8.33 -23.09 -12.67
C TYR A 11 7.48 -21.95 -13.23
N LEU A 12 7.89 -21.37 -14.36
CA LEU A 12 7.13 -20.37 -15.09
C LEU A 12 6.76 -20.94 -16.46
N PRO A 13 5.45 -21.14 -16.75
CA PRO A 13 5.03 -21.60 -18.06
C PRO A 13 5.44 -20.61 -19.14
N LYS A 14 6.12 -21.08 -20.20
CA LYS A 14 6.47 -20.22 -21.36
C LYS A 14 5.23 -19.61 -22.02
N ALA A 15 4.08 -20.31 -21.94
CA ALA A 15 2.79 -19.81 -22.41
C ALA A 15 2.41 -18.45 -21.80
N LEU A 16 2.75 -18.20 -20.54
CA LEU A 16 2.47 -16.92 -19.88
C LEU A 16 3.26 -15.78 -20.53
N LEU A 17 4.54 -16.01 -20.84
CA LEU A 17 5.36 -15.03 -21.58
C LEU A 17 4.81 -14.78 -22.98
N TYR A 18 4.51 -15.86 -23.72
CA TYR A 18 4.00 -15.77 -25.10
C TYR A 18 2.60 -15.11 -25.18
N ALA A 19 1.79 -15.20 -24.13
CA ALA A 19 0.51 -14.50 -24.07
C ALA A 19 0.67 -13.04 -23.63
N LEU A 20 1.40 -12.79 -22.55
CA LEU A 20 1.44 -11.46 -21.92
C LEU A 20 2.35 -10.47 -22.65
N VAL A 21 3.45 -10.91 -23.29
CA VAL A 21 4.33 -9.98 -24.02
C VAL A 21 3.61 -9.34 -25.21
N PRO A 22 2.98 -10.08 -26.14
CA PRO A 22 2.22 -9.46 -27.23
C PRO A 22 1.06 -8.61 -26.72
N THR A 23 0.39 -9.04 -25.64
CA THR A 23 -0.70 -8.27 -25.02
C THR A 23 -0.19 -6.93 -24.46
N ALA A 24 0.95 -6.93 -23.76
CA ALA A 24 1.58 -5.72 -23.25
C ALA A 24 2.00 -4.79 -24.40
N CYS A 25 2.64 -5.34 -25.44
CA CYS A 25 3.01 -4.58 -26.64
C CYS A 25 1.78 -3.97 -27.33
N TRP A 26 0.68 -4.70 -27.44
CA TRP A 26 -0.57 -4.18 -27.99
C TRP A 26 -1.09 -2.98 -27.20
N PHE A 27 -1.13 -3.07 -25.86
CA PHE A 27 -1.58 -1.97 -25.00
C PHE A 27 -0.67 -0.74 -25.08
N LEU A 28 0.63 -0.91 -25.32
CA LEU A 28 1.58 0.20 -25.49
C LEU A 28 1.51 0.83 -26.88
N LEU A 29 1.32 0.02 -27.93
CA LEU A 29 1.28 0.50 -29.31
C LEU A 29 -0.09 1.09 -29.67
N ARG A 30 -1.19 0.55 -29.14
CA ARG A 30 -2.55 0.98 -29.49
C ARG A 30 -2.82 2.48 -29.31
N PRO A 31 -2.33 3.15 -28.24
CA PRO A 31 -2.46 4.60 -28.08
C PRO A 31 -1.75 5.43 -29.15
N LEU A 32 -0.74 4.86 -29.83
CA LEU A 32 0.06 5.54 -30.86
C LEU A 32 -0.54 5.39 -32.26
N LEU A 33 -1.67 4.68 -32.39
CA LEU A 33 -2.34 4.40 -33.67
C LEU A 33 -3.65 5.19 -33.77
N ASP A 34 -3.87 5.81 -34.93
CA ASP A 34 -5.11 6.50 -35.25
C ASP A 34 -6.24 5.54 -35.68
N PRO A 35 -7.48 5.73 -35.19
CA PRO A 35 -7.90 6.70 -34.17
C PRO A 35 -7.46 6.26 -32.76
N ALA A 36 -6.94 7.19 -31.96
CA ALA A 36 -6.54 6.91 -30.58
C ALA A 36 -7.74 6.47 -29.70
N PRO A 37 -7.54 5.58 -28.71
CA PRO A 37 -8.59 5.19 -27.78
C PRO A 37 -8.98 6.36 -26.84
N PRO A 38 -10.16 6.34 -26.19
CA PRO A 38 -10.65 7.46 -25.37
C PRO A 38 -9.75 7.87 -24.19
N LEU A 39 -9.02 6.91 -23.61
CA LEU A 39 -8.07 7.14 -22.51
C LEU A 39 -6.72 6.51 -22.89
N PRO A 40 -5.90 7.18 -23.73
CA PRO A 40 -4.68 6.60 -24.30
C PRO A 40 -3.63 6.27 -23.25
N ALA A 41 -3.41 7.19 -22.29
CA ALA A 41 -2.47 6.98 -21.19
C ALA A 41 -2.89 5.81 -20.28
N LEU A 42 -4.18 5.61 -20.02
CA LEU A 42 -4.66 4.45 -19.25
C LEU A 42 -4.39 3.12 -19.96
N HIS A 43 -4.56 3.07 -21.28
CA HIS A 43 -4.23 1.88 -22.08
C HIS A 43 -2.74 1.58 -22.01
N ALA A 44 -1.87 2.59 -22.17
CA ALA A 44 -0.43 2.40 -22.02
C ALA A 44 -0.08 1.91 -20.60
N SER A 45 -0.70 2.47 -19.55
CA SER A 45 -0.49 2.06 -18.15
C SER A 45 -0.84 0.59 -17.92
N LEU A 46 -1.89 0.06 -18.56
CA LEU A 46 -2.19 -1.38 -18.55
C LEU A 46 -1.05 -2.19 -19.18
N GLY A 47 -0.50 -1.75 -20.31
CA GLY A 47 0.67 -2.37 -20.94
C GLY A 47 1.89 -2.38 -20.01
N PHE A 48 2.20 -1.23 -19.39
CA PHE A 48 3.26 -1.12 -18.39
C PHE A 48 3.02 -2.02 -17.17
N SER A 49 1.77 -2.20 -16.72
CA SER A 49 1.45 -3.11 -15.61
C SER A 49 1.75 -4.58 -15.92
N LEU A 50 1.50 -5.01 -17.16
CA LEU A 50 1.85 -6.35 -17.63
C LEU A 50 3.38 -6.52 -17.74
N LEU A 51 4.10 -5.49 -18.21
CA LEU A 51 5.57 -5.50 -18.19
C LEU A 51 6.11 -5.55 -16.76
N ALA A 52 5.50 -4.85 -15.82
CA ALA A 52 5.85 -4.86 -14.40
C ALA A 52 5.69 -6.27 -13.79
N LEU A 53 4.56 -6.92 -14.09
CA LEU A 53 4.29 -8.30 -13.71
C LEU A 53 5.34 -9.27 -14.27
N LEU A 54 5.58 -9.22 -15.57
CA LEU A 54 6.57 -10.07 -16.24
C LEU A 54 7.99 -9.81 -15.70
N GLY A 55 8.38 -8.54 -15.58
CA GLY A 55 9.68 -8.15 -15.04
C GLY A 55 9.92 -8.74 -13.65
N SER A 56 8.93 -8.62 -12.75
CA SER A 56 9.03 -9.16 -11.39
C SER A 56 9.06 -10.69 -11.38
N LEU A 57 8.27 -11.36 -12.23
CA LEU A 57 8.29 -12.82 -12.35
C LEU A 57 9.64 -13.37 -12.81
N TYR A 58 10.33 -12.71 -13.74
CA TYR A 58 11.57 -13.23 -14.33
C TYR A 58 12.85 -12.70 -13.67
N LEU A 59 12.89 -11.42 -13.25
CA LEU A 59 14.11 -10.81 -12.71
C LEU A 59 14.40 -11.18 -11.25
N VAL A 60 13.37 -11.36 -10.42
CA VAL A 60 13.53 -11.77 -9.00
C VAL A 60 14.34 -13.07 -8.88
N PRO A 61 13.96 -14.18 -9.52
CA PRO A 61 14.75 -15.42 -9.42
C PRO A 61 16.10 -15.31 -10.14
N ALA A 62 16.22 -14.51 -11.21
CA ALA A 62 17.45 -14.34 -11.95
C ALA A 62 18.54 -13.59 -11.14
N LEU A 63 18.13 -12.60 -10.34
CA LEU A 63 19.04 -11.77 -9.55
C LEU A 63 19.18 -12.24 -8.10
N GLY A 64 18.31 -13.12 -7.59
CA GLY A 64 18.36 -13.60 -6.21
C GLY A 64 19.72 -14.14 -5.78
N GLN A 65 20.42 -14.89 -6.66
CA GLN A 65 21.77 -15.39 -6.36
C GLN A 65 22.81 -14.27 -6.21
N THR A 66 22.66 -13.17 -6.95
CA THR A 66 23.53 -11.99 -6.82
C THR A 66 23.37 -11.35 -5.45
N PHE A 67 22.15 -11.26 -4.92
CA PHE A 67 21.89 -10.74 -3.58
C PHE A 67 22.49 -11.63 -2.49
N ILE A 68 22.37 -12.96 -2.63
CA ILE A 68 23.04 -13.91 -1.72
C ILE A 68 24.56 -13.71 -1.72
N ARG A 69 25.17 -13.53 -2.90
CA ARG A 69 26.63 -13.24 -3.03
C ARG A 69 27.02 -11.90 -2.40
N ALA A 70 26.15 -10.91 -2.48
CA ALA A 70 26.31 -9.61 -1.82
C ALA A 70 25.99 -9.65 -0.31
N ASN A 71 25.75 -10.83 0.26
CA ASN A 71 25.38 -11.05 1.67
C ASN A 71 24.02 -10.45 2.08
N LEU A 72 23.16 -10.14 1.11
CA LEU A 72 21.75 -9.76 1.32
C LEU A 72 20.91 -11.04 1.32
N LYS A 73 20.89 -11.71 2.47
CA LYS A 73 20.20 -12.99 2.66
C LYS A 73 19.64 -13.12 4.07
N GLY A 74 18.48 -13.76 4.18
CA GLY A 74 17.79 -14.03 5.43
C GLY A 74 17.57 -15.52 5.65
N ARG A 75 17.43 -15.92 6.91
CA ARG A 75 16.92 -17.24 7.29
C ARG A 75 15.41 -17.12 7.50
N ASP A 76 14.65 -18.10 7.00
CA ASP A 76 13.24 -18.22 7.37
C ASP A 76 13.12 -18.66 8.83
N LEU A 77 12.74 -17.72 9.71
CA LEU A 77 12.64 -17.93 11.16
C LEU A 77 11.54 -18.94 11.53
N LEU A 78 10.59 -19.20 10.63
CA LEU A 78 9.42 -20.05 10.87
C LEU A 78 9.56 -21.41 10.16
N LYS A 79 10.80 -21.83 9.90
CA LYS A 79 11.14 -23.10 9.24
C LYS A 79 12.34 -23.77 9.92
N THR A 80 12.43 -25.09 9.75
CA THR A 80 13.52 -25.89 10.31
C THR A 80 14.79 -25.89 9.46
N TYR A 81 14.69 -25.56 8.17
CA TYR A 81 15.86 -25.46 7.30
C TYR A 81 16.64 -24.16 7.55
N ASP A 82 17.94 -24.20 7.28
CA ASP A 82 18.85 -23.07 7.47
C ASP A 82 19.36 -22.51 6.13
N THR A 83 18.74 -22.91 5.00
CA THR A 83 19.14 -22.43 3.69
C THR A 83 18.86 -20.93 3.55
N PRO A 84 19.85 -20.13 3.13
CA PRO A 84 19.67 -18.69 2.97
C PRO A 84 18.73 -18.38 1.81
N ILE A 85 17.76 -17.50 2.06
CA ILE A 85 16.83 -16.94 1.07
C ILE A 85 17.31 -15.53 0.73
N PRO A 86 17.28 -15.10 -0.55
CA PRO A 86 17.68 -13.76 -0.92
C PRO A 86 16.77 -12.71 -0.26
N GLU A 87 17.38 -11.75 0.43
CA GLU A 87 16.71 -10.64 1.11
C GLU A 87 16.67 -9.40 0.20
N SER A 88 15.86 -8.39 0.58
CA SER A 88 15.78 -7.10 -0.12
C SER A 88 15.43 -7.20 -1.61
N GLN A 89 14.72 -8.26 -1.99
CA GLN A 89 14.26 -8.45 -3.38
C GLN A 89 13.20 -7.41 -3.78
N GLY A 90 12.66 -6.67 -2.80
CA GLY A 90 11.91 -5.44 -3.00
C GLY A 90 12.65 -4.38 -3.79
N LEU A 91 14.00 -4.36 -3.77
CA LEU A 91 14.78 -3.43 -4.59
C LEU A 91 14.56 -3.68 -6.09
N ILE A 92 14.54 -4.94 -6.53
CA ILE A 92 14.27 -5.31 -7.93
C ILE A 92 12.87 -4.84 -8.32
N CYS A 93 11.90 -5.10 -7.46
CA CYS A 93 10.51 -4.69 -7.63
C CYS A 93 10.38 -3.17 -7.77
N ALA A 94 10.98 -2.42 -6.84
CA ALA A 94 10.99 -0.96 -6.84
C ALA A 94 11.67 -0.39 -8.10
N SER A 95 12.77 -1.01 -8.55
CA SER A 95 13.52 -0.60 -9.73
C SER A 95 12.67 -0.77 -10.99
N ILE A 96 12.03 -1.93 -11.17
CA ILE A 96 11.09 -2.17 -12.28
C ILE A 96 9.96 -1.15 -12.24
N TYR A 97 9.32 -0.98 -11.07
CA TYR A 97 8.21 -0.04 -10.90
C TYR A 97 8.58 1.38 -11.31
N ILE A 98 9.68 1.91 -10.76
CA ILE A 98 10.10 3.30 -11.00
C ILE A 98 10.58 3.50 -12.45
N ILE A 99 11.33 2.56 -13.02
CA ILE A 99 11.75 2.65 -14.44
C ILE A 99 10.53 2.69 -15.35
N LEU A 100 9.53 1.84 -15.12
CA LEU A 100 8.31 1.84 -15.94
C LEU A 100 7.52 3.15 -15.78
N LEU A 101 7.47 3.73 -14.57
CA LEU A 101 6.85 5.04 -14.37
C LEU A 101 7.61 6.17 -15.07
N ILE A 102 8.94 6.11 -15.17
CA ILE A 102 9.74 7.07 -15.95
C ILE A 102 9.44 6.91 -17.44
N LEU A 103 9.42 5.68 -17.94
CA LEU A 103 9.10 5.37 -19.33
C LEU A 103 7.64 5.70 -19.70
N PHE A 104 6.76 5.82 -18.71
CA PHE A 104 5.37 6.20 -18.90
C PHE A 104 5.16 7.71 -19.12
N ILE A 105 6.12 8.57 -18.71
CA ILE A 105 5.99 10.04 -18.81
C ILE A 105 5.56 10.50 -20.22
N PRO A 106 6.18 10.04 -21.33
CA PRO A 106 5.77 10.49 -22.66
C PRO A 106 4.31 10.13 -23.00
N TYR A 107 3.79 9.02 -22.47
CA TYR A 107 2.40 8.61 -22.68
C TYR A 107 1.41 9.48 -21.92
N SER A 108 1.72 9.84 -20.66
CA SER A 108 0.84 10.70 -19.85
C SER A 108 0.70 12.12 -20.39
N PHE A 109 1.69 12.60 -21.15
CA PHE A 109 1.71 13.94 -21.75
C PHE A 109 1.60 13.93 -23.28
N SER A 110 1.27 12.78 -23.88
CA SER A 110 1.21 12.58 -25.33
C SER A 110 0.30 13.58 -26.05
N GLU A 111 -0.89 13.83 -25.49
CA GLU A 111 -1.86 14.79 -26.04
C GLU A 111 -1.26 16.21 -26.11
N SER A 112 -0.58 16.66 -25.06
CA SER A 112 0.06 17.98 -25.04
C SER A 112 1.18 18.12 -26.07
N PHE A 113 1.94 17.04 -26.33
CA PHE A 113 2.96 17.03 -27.38
C PHE A 113 2.35 17.09 -28.79
N THR A 114 1.25 16.36 -29.02
CA THR A 114 0.56 16.37 -30.32
C THR A 114 -0.13 17.71 -30.59
N THR A 115 -0.82 18.28 -29.59
CA THR A 115 -1.53 19.55 -29.76
C THR A 115 -0.53 20.68 -30.02
N HIS A 116 0.62 20.74 -29.32
CA HIS A 116 1.67 21.73 -29.65
C HIS A 116 2.16 21.62 -31.10
N TYR A 117 2.35 20.41 -31.61
CA TYR A 117 2.81 20.18 -32.98
C TYR A 117 1.76 20.62 -34.02
N ASP A 118 0.48 20.30 -33.78
CA ASP A 118 -0.63 20.69 -34.65
C ASP A 118 -0.96 22.18 -34.56
N SER A 119 -0.88 22.78 -33.37
CA SER A 119 -1.01 24.21 -33.11
C SER A 119 0.04 25.00 -33.89
N ALA A 120 1.31 24.54 -33.90
CA ALA A 120 2.37 25.15 -34.70
C ALA A 120 2.11 25.08 -36.22
N ARG A 121 1.41 24.05 -36.71
CA ARG A 121 0.98 23.94 -38.12
C ARG A 121 -0.26 24.80 -38.45
N ARG A 122 -1.15 25.02 -37.48
CA ARG A 122 -2.41 25.77 -37.63
C ARG A 122 -2.30 27.25 -37.26
N ALA A 123 -1.14 27.73 -36.84
CA ALA A 123 -0.84 29.13 -36.48
C ALA A 123 -0.88 30.11 -37.68
N ARG A 124 -1.92 30.03 -38.53
CA ARG A 124 -2.18 30.99 -39.60
C ARG A 124 -3.20 32.07 -39.23
N GLU A 125 -4.03 31.89 -38.19
CA GLU A 125 -4.97 32.93 -37.75
C GLU A 125 -5.22 32.85 -36.21
N GLY A 126 -4.74 33.83 -35.44
CA GLY A 126 -5.12 34.06 -34.03
C GLY A 126 -4.04 33.85 -32.95
N ILE A 127 -4.33 34.32 -31.72
CA ILE A 127 -3.53 34.04 -30.52
C ILE A 127 -3.88 32.64 -30.03
N VAL A 128 -3.01 31.66 -30.27
CA VAL A 128 -3.10 30.32 -29.69
C VAL A 128 -1.96 30.20 -28.67
N VAL A 129 -2.29 30.28 -27.37
CA VAL A 129 -1.36 29.91 -26.30
C VAL A 129 -1.74 28.50 -25.87
N ASP A 130 -1.12 27.52 -26.50
CA ASP A 130 -1.15 26.14 -26.04
C ASP A 130 0.06 26.01 -25.11
N GLU A 131 -0.15 25.92 -23.79
CA GLU A 131 0.93 25.83 -22.80
C GLU A 131 1.10 24.39 -22.32
N PHE A 132 2.36 23.94 -22.20
CA PHE A 132 2.65 22.61 -21.69
C PHE A 132 2.18 22.47 -20.22
N PRO A 133 1.58 21.33 -19.82
CA PRO A 133 1.02 21.12 -18.47
C PRO A 133 2.11 20.93 -17.40
N HIS A 134 2.82 22.00 -17.07
CA HIS A 134 3.93 21.99 -16.10
C HIS A 134 3.48 21.59 -14.69
N HIS A 135 2.26 21.95 -14.29
CA HIS A 135 1.67 21.57 -13.00
C HIS A 135 1.59 20.05 -12.86
N GLN A 136 0.95 19.36 -13.82
CA GLN A 136 0.80 17.90 -13.79
C GLN A 136 2.16 17.20 -13.87
N LEU A 137 3.10 17.75 -14.64
CA LEU A 137 4.47 17.23 -14.69
C LEU A 137 5.19 17.38 -13.33
N ALA A 138 5.07 18.52 -12.65
CA ALA A 138 5.67 18.73 -11.32
C ALA A 138 5.09 17.77 -10.26
N VAL A 139 3.77 17.56 -10.26
CA VAL A 139 3.08 16.57 -9.42
C VAL A 139 3.59 15.16 -9.68
N TYR A 140 3.77 14.78 -10.96
CA TYR A 140 4.28 13.46 -11.34
C TYR A 140 5.76 13.26 -10.97
N LEU A 141 6.61 14.25 -11.25
CA LEU A 141 8.04 14.19 -10.95
C LEU A 141 8.34 14.21 -9.46
N SER A 142 7.61 15.00 -8.67
CA SER A 142 7.75 14.98 -7.19
C SER A 142 7.34 13.64 -6.60
N SER A 143 6.29 13.02 -7.15
CA SER A 143 5.86 11.67 -6.78
C SER A 143 6.93 10.62 -7.07
N LEU A 144 7.53 10.68 -8.26
CA LEU A 144 8.67 9.82 -8.63
C LEU A 144 9.89 10.05 -7.73
N LEU A 145 10.21 11.30 -7.42
CA LEU A 145 11.34 11.63 -6.55
C LEU A 145 11.12 11.11 -5.13
N SER A 146 9.91 11.25 -4.58
CA SER A 146 9.55 10.66 -3.28
C SER A 146 9.64 9.13 -3.28
N LEU A 147 9.22 8.45 -4.36
CA LEU A 147 9.36 7.00 -4.52
C LEU A 147 10.84 6.55 -4.60
N LEU A 148 11.67 7.29 -5.35
CA LEU A 148 13.11 7.04 -5.44
C LEU A 148 13.77 7.21 -4.07
N MET A 149 13.46 8.28 -3.34
CA MET A 149 13.98 8.52 -2.00
C MET A 149 13.54 7.42 -1.02
N ALA A 150 12.26 7.03 -1.04
CA ALA A 150 11.76 5.95 -0.19
C ALA A 150 12.42 4.60 -0.51
N THR A 151 12.63 4.30 -1.79
CA THR A 151 13.32 3.07 -2.23
C THR A 151 14.76 3.07 -1.78
N MET A 152 15.49 4.16 -2.01
CA MET A 152 16.88 4.31 -1.59
C MET A 152 17.00 4.13 -0.08
N LEU A 153 16.18 4.84 0.70
CA LEU A 153 16.29 4.79 2.16
C LEU A 153 15.82 3.45 2.75
N GLY A 154 14.80 2.82 2.16
CA GLY A 154 14.40 1.45 2.54
C GLY A 154 15.51 0.43 2.26
N PHE A 155 16.22 0.58 1.14
CA PHE A 155 17.38 -0.26 0.85
C PHE A 155 18.56 0.02 1.78
N LEU A 156 18.80 1.27 2.15
CA LEU A 156 19.81 1.60 3.16
C LEU A 156 19.43 1.05 4.55
N ASP A 157 18.14 0.99 4.89
CA ASP A 157 17.64 0.35 6.11
C ASP A 157 17.97 -1.15 6.12
N ASP A 158 17.71 -1.83 5.00
CA ASP A 158 18.06 -3.24 4.81
C ASP A 158 19.57 -3.51 4.91
N VAL A 159 20.41 -2.63 4.35
CA VAL A 159 21.88 -2.81 4.32
C VAL A 159 22.51 -2.47 5.67
N PHE A 160 22.03 -1.41 6.35
CA PHE A 160 22.65 -0.90 7.57
C PHE A 160 21.98 -1.39 8.86
N ASP A 161 20.84 -2.08 8.79
CA ASP A 161 20.03 -2.51 9.95
C ASP A 161 19.81 -1.33 10.92
N ILE A 162 19.21 -0.25 10.39
CA ILE A 162 19.13 1.03 11.08
C ILE A 162 18.27 0.87 12.34
N ARG A 163 18.75 1.43 13.47
CA ARG A 163 17.99 1.39 14.74
C ARG A 163 16.64 2.09 14.60
N TRP A 164 15.60 1.54 15.23
CA TRP A 164 14.21 2.03 15.16
C TRP A 164 14.04 3.55 15.36
N ARG A 165 14.82 4.18 16.25
CA ARG A 165 14.78 5.63 16.50
C ARG A 165 15.14 6.48 15.29
N HIS A 166 15.93 5.92 14.37
CA HIS A 166 16.31 6.55 13.11
C HIS A 166 15.43 6.10 11.94
N LYS A 167 14.57 5.08 12.13
CA LYS A 167 13.58 4.66 11.10
C LYS A 167 12.43 5.67 10.96
N LEU A 168 11.99 6.31 12.05
CA LEU A 168 10.89 7.28 12.00
C LEU A 168 11.17 8.53 11.14
N PRO A 169 12.37 9.16 11.18
CA PRO A 169 12.68 10.30 10.31
C PRO A 169 12.82 9.97 8.81
N ILE A 170 13.06 8.71 8.46
CA ILE A 170 13.37 8.33 7.06
C ILE A 170 12.20 8.64 6.10
N PRO A 171 10.96 8.19 6.36
CA PRO A 171 9.83 8.50 5.47
C PRO A 171 9.46 10.00 5.44
N ILE A 172 9.78 10.74 6.52
CA ILE A 172 9.59 12.20 6.58
C ILE A 172 10.45 12.86 5.51
N ILE A 173 11.74 12.50 5.44
CA ILE A 173 12.67 13.02 4.43
C ILE A 173 12.21 12.66 3.02
N ALA A 174 11.79 11.41 2.81
CA ALA A 174 11.30 10.96 1.51
C ALA A 174 10.00 11.67 1.06
N SER A 175 9.20 12.21 2.00
CA SER A 175 7.98 12.96 1.67
C SER A 175 8.24 14.43 1.27
N ILE A 176 9.43 14.99 1.49
CA ILE A 176 9.72 16.41 1.25
C ILE A 176 9.38 16.88 -0.19
N PRO A 177 9.76 16.16 -1.27
CA PRO A 177 9.41 16.57 -2.64
C PRO A 177 7.91 16.75 -2.84
N LEU A 178 7.12 15.81 -2.33
CA LEU A 178 5.66 15.83 -2.35
C LEU A 178 5.11 17.05 -1.61
N LEU A 179 5.64 17.35 -0.41
CA LEU A 179 5.18 18.50 0.39
C LEU A 179 5.48 19.84 -0.30
N ILE A 180 6.66 19.99 -0.91
CA ILE A 180 7.07 21.23 -1.58
C ILE A 180 6.20 21.48 -2.81
N VAL A 181 5.92 20.47 -3.62
CA VAL A 181 5.04 20.62 -4.79
C VAL A 181 3.59 20.88 -4.34
N TYR A 182 3.11 20.20 -3.30
CA TYR A 182 1.79 20.52 -2.75
C TYR A 182 1.67 21.99 -2.31
N TYR A 183 2.76 22.54 -1.74
CA TYR A 183 2.84 23.95 -1.36
C TYR A 183 2.93 24.90 -2.57
N SER A 184 3.79 24.61 -3.57
CA SER A 184 3.96 25.46 -4.75
C SER A 184 2.68 25.60 -5.55
N GLU A 185 1.91 24.50 -5.65
CA GLU A 185 0.64 24.47 -6.37
C GLU A 185 -0.54 25.02 -5.55
N ARG A 186 -0.28 25.61 -4.37
CA ARG A 186 -1.31 26.17 -3.46
C ARG A 186 -2.37 25.14 -3.07
N GLY A 187 -1.94 23.92 -2.75
CA GLY A 187 -2.82 22.84 -2.33
C GLY A 187 -3.68 23.22 -1.13
N ALA A 188 -4.95 22.80 -1.16
CA ALA A 188 -5.92 23.12 -0.10
C ALA A 188 -5.48 22.52 1.25
N THR A 189 -5.56 23.32 2.32
CA THR A 189 -5.22 22.88 3.69
C THR A 189 -6.46 22.87 4.60
N ASP A 190 -7.63 23.13 4.03
CA ASP A 190 -8.92 23.07 4.70
C ASP A 190 -9.44 21.64 4.71
N VAL A 191 -9.87 21.18 5.88
CA VAL A 191 -10.44 19.85 6.06
C VAL A 191 -11.92 19.96 6.38
N VAL A 192 -12.73 19.22 5.62
CA VAL A 192 -14.16 19.07 5.90
C VAL A 192 -14.34 18.30 7.21
N VAL A 193 -15.02 18.94 8.17
CA VAL A 193 -15.31 18.39 9.50
C VAL A 193 -16.58 17.51 9.46
N PRO A 194 -16.54 16.30 10.02
CA PRO A 194 -17.71 15.41 10.08
C PRO A 194 -18.81 16.00 10.96
N LEU A 195 -20.08 15.74 10.61
CA LEU A 195 -21.29 16.26 11.26
C LEU A 195 -21.25 16.28 12.80
N PRO A 196 -20.84 15.19 13.50
CA PRO A 196 -20.83 15.17 14.97
C PRO A 196 -19.82 16.14 15.61
N LEU A 197 -18.83 16.62 14.86
CA LEU A 197 -17.76 17.50 15.36
C LEU A 197 -17.93 18.95 14.93
N ARG A 198 -18.93 19.26 14.09
CA ARG A 198 -19.11 20.60 13.53
C ARG A 198 -19.53 21.64 14.55
N TRP A 199 -20.19 21.23 15.64
CA TRP A 199 -20.53 22.15 16.73
C TRP A 199 -19.28 22.73 17.40
N LEU A 200 -18.15 22.01 17.35
CA LEU A 200 -16.89 22.44 17.96
C LEU A 200 -15.96 23.15 16.97
N PHE A 201 -15.89 22.67 15.73
CA PHE A 201 -14.88 23.12 14.75
C PHE A 201 -15.46 23.83 13.51
N GLY A 202 -16.77 23.98 13.42
CA GLY A 202 -17.43 24.48 12.20
C GLY A 202 -17.47 23.45 11.07
N THR A 203 -17.80 23.90 9.86
CA THR A 203 -17.94 23.02 8.67
C THR A 203 -16.60 22.73 7.98
N LEU A 204 -15.72 23.74 7.94
CA LEU A 204 -14.38 23.69 7.37
C LEU A 204 -13.39 24.13 8.45
N LEU A 205 -12.36 23.32 8.67
CA LEU A 205 -11.27 23.62 9.59
C LEU A 205 -9.99 23.89 8.80
N HIS A 206 -9.47 25.11 8.91
CA HIS A 206 -8.20 25.50 8.30
C HIS A 206 -7.03 24.99 9.15
N LEU A 207 -6.29 23.99 8.67
CA LEU A 207 -5.17 23.41 9.42
C LEU A 207 -3.82 24.10 9.12
N GLY A 208 -3.68 24.76 7.97
CA GLY A 208 -2.45 25.44 7.58
C GLY A 208 -1.22 24.51 7.66
N PRO A 209 -0.16 24.89 8.40
CA PRO A 209 1.05 24.06 8.58
C PRO A 209 0.79 22.65 9.15
N LEU A 210 -0.25 22.47 9.97
CA LEU A 210 -0.57 21.16 10.55
C LEU A 210 -1.02 20.16 9.48
N TYR A 211 -1.54 20.62 8.35
CA TYR A 211 -1.88 19.76 7.22
C TYR A 211 -0.62 19.14 6.58
N TYR A 212 0.49 19.88 6.53
CA TYR A 212 1.78 19.37 6.03
C TYR A 212 2.39 18.34 6.98
N VAL A 213 2.28 18.57 8.30
CA VAL A 213 2.66 17.57 9.31
C VAL A 213 1.83 16.31 9.11
N TYR A 214 0.52 16.43 8.92
CA TYR A 214 -0.35 15.30 8.61
C TYR A 214 0.10 14.53 7.37
N MET A 215 0.40 15.20 6.25
CA MET A 215 0.85 14.55 5.02
C MET A 215 2.18 13.78 5.22
N SER A 216 3.12 14.35 5.97
CA SER A 216 4.38 13.68 6.27
C SER A 216 4.19 12.47 7.20
N LEU A 217 3.34 12.61 8.22
CA LEU A 217 2.98 11.50 9.12
C LEU A 217 2.18 10.42 8.40
N LEU A 218 1.36 10.76 7.42
CA LEU A 218 0.64 9.79 6.59
C LEU A 218 1.61 8.93 5.79
N SER A 219 2.60 9.53 5.13
CA SER A 219 3.69 8.79 4.47
C SER A 219 4.42 7.86 5.44
N THR A 220 4.79 8.39 6.60
CA THR A 220 5.49 7.64 7.65
C THR A 220 4.65 6.48 8.20
N PHE A 221 3.35 6.69 8.35
CA PHE A 221 2.41 5.67 8.76
C PHE A 221 2.27 4.58 7.70
N CYS A 222 2.07 4.93 6.42
CA CYS A 222 1.89 3.95 5.35
C CYS A 222 3.09 3.00 5.21
N THR A 223 4.33 3.52 5.27
CA THR A 223 5.54 2.68 5.16
C THR A 223 5.74 1.78 6.38
N ASN A 224 5.67 2.36 7.59
CA ASN A 224 5.95 1.62 8.81
C ASN A 224 4.83 0.64 9.17
N SER A 225 3.57 0.97 8.89
CA SER A 225 2.43 0.13 9.26
C SER A 225 2.39 -1.20 8.48
N ILE A 226 2.78 -1.19 7.21
CA ILE A 226 3.04 -2.39 6.40
C ILE A 226 4.23 -3.15 7.00
N ASN A 227 5.32 -2.45 7.32
CA ASN A 227 6.54 -3.08 7.83
C ASN A 227 6.38 -3.76 9.20
N ILE A 228 5.57 -3.21 10.10
CA ILE A 228 5.31 -3.84 11.40
C ILE A 228 4.26 -4.96 11.34
N LEU A 229 3.54 -5.09 10.22
CA LEU A 229 2.58 -6.15 9.93
C LEU A 229 3.21 -7.14 8.94
N ALA A 230 4.28 -7.79 9.40
CA ALA A 230 5.21 -8.56 8.58
C ALA A 230 5.72 -9.81 9.31
N GLY A 231 6.53 -10.61 8.62
CA GLY A 231 7.28 -11.72 9.22
C GLY A 231 6.62 -13.10 9.12
N ILE A 232 5.60 -13.24 8.26
CA ILE A 232 5.17 -14.53 7.73
C ILE A 232 5.19 -14.48 6.20
N ASN A 233 5.50 -15.60 5.56
CA ASN A 233 5.65 -15.72 4.12
C ASN A 233 4.40 -15.23 3.37
N GLY A 234 4.57 -14.18 2.56
CA GLY A 234 3.51 -13.56 1.76
C GLY A 234 2.78 -12.40 2.44
N SER A 235 3.02 -12.08 3.72
CA SER A 235 2.23 -11.07 4.43
C SER A 235 2.38 -9.65 3.87
N GLU A 236 3.62 -9.22 3.62
CA GLU A 236 3.98 -7.86 3.23
C GLU A 236 3.45 -7.51 1.84
N VAL A 237 3.65 -8.42 0.89
CA VAL A 237 3.21 -8.24 -0.49
C VAL A 237 1.71 -8.44 -0.64
N SER A 238 1.10 -9.37 0.10
CA SER A 238 -0.35 -9.63 -0.05
C SER A 238 -1.20 -8.46 0.44
N GLN A 239 -0.83 -7.82 1.55
CA GLN A 239 -1.51 -6.60 1.99
C GLN A 239 -1.36 -5.47 0.95
N ALA A 240 -0.16 -5.30 0.38
CA ALA A 240 0.07 -4.30 -0.67
C ALA A 240 -0.77 -4.58 -1.92
N VAL A 241 -0.88 -5.84 -2.36
CA VAL A 241 -1.73 -6.24 -3.49
C VAL A 241 -3.20 -5.87 -3.24
N ILE A 242 -3.73 -6.16 -2.05
CA ILE A 242 -5.14 -5.90 -1.74
C ILE A 242 -5.41 -4.40 -1.61
N ILE A 243 -4.52 -3.64 -0.96
CA ILE A 243 -4.63 -2.19 -0.84
C ILE A 243 -4.55 -1.54 -2.23
N ALA A 244 -3.56 -1.90 -3.05
CA ALA A 244 -3.44 -1.39 -4.43
C ALA A 244 -4.69 -1.71 -5.26
N SER A 245 -5.19 -2.95 -5.17
CA SER A 245 -6.42 -3.36 -5.86
C SER A 245 -7.63 -2.56 -5.37
N SER A 246 -7.72 -2.26 -4.08
CA SER A 246 -8.80 -1.46 -3.50
C SER A 246 -8.76 -0.01 -3.97
N ILE A 247 -7.56 0.58 -4.07
CA ILE A 247 -7.36 1.93 -4.61
C ILE A 247 -7.74 1.95 -6.10
N ILE A 248 -7.28 0.98 -6.90
CA ILE A 248 -7.63 0.86 -8.33
C ILE A 248 -9.14 0.73 -8.49
N LEU A 249 -9.79 -0.14 -7.72
CA LEU A 249 -11.25 -0.29 -7.76
C LEU A 249 -11.95 1.03 -7.39
N ASN A 250 -11.48 1.74 -6.36
CA ASN A 250 -11.99 3.07 -6.01
C ASN A 250 -11.85 4.05 -7.18
N ASP A 251 -10.67 4.12 -7.81
CA ASP A 251 -10.39 5.06 -8.88
C ASP A 251 -11.20 4.79 -10.15
N LEU A 252 -11.38 3.50 -10.50
CA LEU A 252 -12.23 3.10 -11.62
C LEU A 252 -13.66 3.62 -11.45
N LEU A 253 -14.17 3.76 -10.22
CA LEU A 253 -15.54 4.26 -10.03
C LEU A 253 -15.71 5.75 -10.38
N PHE A 254 -14.61 6.51 -10.45
CA PHE A 254 -14.62 7.94 -10.80
C PHE A 254 -14.31 8.19 -12.28
N LEU A 255 -14.08 7.16 -13.09
CA LEU A 255 -13.82 7.31 -14.51
C LEU A 255 -15.10 7.50 -15.35
N PRO A 256 -15.01 8.24 -16.47
CA PRO A 256 -16.12 8.52 -17.38
C PRO A 256 -16.49 7.31 -18.25
N TRP A 257 -17.02 6.24 -17.64
CA TRP A 257 -17.43 5.06 -18.40
C TRP A 257 -18.63 5.37 -19.32
N PRO A 258 -18.63 4.87 -20.56
CA PRO A 258 -19.74 5.05 -21.50
C PRO A 258 -20.98 4.23 -21.12
N PHE A 259 -20.81 3.23 -20.27
CA PHE A 259 -21.88 2.42 -19.69
C PHE A 259 -22.13 2.83 -18.23
N GLY A 260 -23.38 2.70 -17.79
CA GLY A 260 -23.77 2.95 -16.40
C GLY A 260 -24.42 1.73 -15.77
N PHE A 261 -24.18 1.52 -14.47
CA PHE A 261 -24.83 0.48 -13.68
C PHE A 261 -25.18 1.00 -12.29
N ARG A 262 -26.17 0.37 -11.64
CA ARG A 262 -26.60 0.70 -10.28
C ARG A 262 -26.18 -0.41 -9.33
N ILE A 263 -25.50 -0.04 -8.24
CA ILE A 263 -25.21 -0.96 -7.15
C ILE A 263 -26.28 -0.76 -6.08
N ALA A 264 -27.10 -1.80 -5.86
CA ALA A 264 -28.08 -1.81 -4.78
C ALA A 264 -27.34 -1.91 -3.44
N LEU A 265 -27.58 -0.95 -2.55
CA LEU A 265 -27.05 -0.97 -1.18
C LEU A 265 -28.15 -1.44 -0.23
N PRO A 266 -27.85 -2.32 0.74
CA PRO A 266 -28.86 -2.95 1.61
C PRO A 266 -29.50 -2.03 2.66
N LEU A 267 -29.06 -0.76 2.79
CA LEU A 267 -29.68 0.21 3.69
C LEU A 267 -30.69 1.10 2.94
N HIS A 268 -31.65 1.69 3.69
CA HIS A 268 -32.69 2.66 3.30
C HIS A 268 -32.14 3.99 2.70
N VAL A 269 -31.16 3.92 1.80
CA VAL A 269 -30.70 5.02 0.95
C VAL A 269 -31.38 4.80 -0.39
N THR A 270 -32.52 5.46 -0.55
CA THR A 270 -33.56 5.21 -1.57
C THR A 270 -33.16 5.37 -3.04
N ASP A 271 -31.89 5.64 -3.38
CA ASP A 271 -31.44 5.84 -4.76
C ASP A 271 -30.33 4.89 -5.28
N GLY A 272 -29.76 4.02 -4.43
CA GLY A 272 -28.62 3.17 -4.81
C GLY A 272 -27.37 3.96 -5.25
N LEU A 273 -26.25 3.28 -5.50
CA LEU A 273 -25.05 3.93 -6.02
C LEU A 273 -25.07 3.92 -7.56
N LYS A 274 -25.14 5.08 -8.20
CA LYS A 274 -25.04 5.22 -9.66
C LYS A 274 -23.57 5.33 -10.07
N VAL A 275 -23.10 4.38 -10.89
CA VAL A 275 -21.74 4.38 -11.44
C VAL A 275 -21.84 4.49 -12.96
N GLY A 276 -21.09 5.44 -13.56
CA GLY A 276 -21.03 5.68 -15.00
C GLY A 276 -22.22 6.46 -15.58
N GLY A 277 -22.19 6.76 -16.89
CA GLY A 277 -23.27 7.42 -17.64
C GLY A 277 -22.82 8.62 -18.50
N MET A 278 -23.49 8.81 -19.65
CA MET A 278 -23.17 9.83 -20.66
C MET A 278 -23.34 11.28 -20.17
N TRP A 279 -24.10 11.49 -19.08
CA TRP A 279 -24.34 12.80 -18.45
C TRP A 279 -23.81 12.88 -17.01
N SER A 280 -23.08 11.86 -16.54
CA SER A 280 -22.40 11.82 -15.24
C SER A 280 -21.18 10.89 -15.33
N ALA A 281 -19.98 11.47 -15.47
CA ALA A 281 -18.68 10.85 -15.75
C ALA A 281 -18.18 9.80 -14.71
N GLY A 282 -19.00 8.87 -14.26
CA GLY A 282 -18.74 8.07 -13.05
C GLY A 282 -19.27 8.78 -11.79
N MET A 283 -18.72 8.41 -10.63
CA MET A 283 -18.94 9.13 -9.37
C MET A 283 -18.31 10.53 -9.33
N ALA A 284 -17.68 10.96 -10.42
CA ALA A 284 -17.10 12.29 -10.53
C ALA A 284 -18.14 13.40 -10.80
N TYR A 285 -19.40 13.07 -11.09
CA TYR A 285 -20.49 14.03 -11.36
C TYR A 285 -20.12 15.14 -12.37
N GLY A 286 -19.32 14.81 -13.39
CA GLY A 286 -18.87 15.76 -14.42
C GLY A 286 -17.61 16.56 -14.08
N SER A 287 -17.02 16.37 -12.89
CA SER A 287 -15.76 17.03 -12.50
C SER A 287 -14.55 16.44 -13.21
N ARG A 288 -13.96 17.20 -14.15
CA ARG A 288 -12.72 16.81 -14.85
C ARG A 288 -11.54 16.67 -13.89
N VAL A 289 -11.40 17.59 -12.93
CA VAL A 289 -10.33 17.57 -11.92
C VAL A 289 -10.34 16.28 -11.10
N LEU A 290 -11.53 15.78 -10.76
CA LEU A 290 -11.66 14.54 -10.00
C LEU A 290 -11.27 13.32 -10.84
N VAL A 291 -11.69 13.28 -12.11
CA VAL A 291 -11.27 12.23 -13.07
C VAL A 291 -9.74 12.24 -13.22
N GLU A 292 -9.12 13.41 -13.40
CA GLU A 292 -7.66 13.55 -13.55
C GLU A 292 -6.90 13.04 -12.32
N ARG A 293 -7.39 13.34 -11.10
CA ARG A 293 -6.81 12.84 -9.84
C ARG A 293 -6.86 11.32 -9.75
N HIS A 294 -7.99 10.71 -10.10
CA HIS A 294 -8.12 9.25 -10.09
C HIS A 294 -7.34 8.58 -11.23
N LEU A 295 -7.22 9.21 -12.40
CA LEU A 295 -6.34 8.75 -13.47
C LEU A 295 -4.86 8.80 -13.04
N PHE A 296 -4.43 9.89 -12.41
CA PHE A 296 -3.08 10.00 -11.85
C PHE A 296 -2.78 8.84 -10.89
N SER A 297 -3.70 8.54 -9.97
CA SER A 297 -3.56 7.39 -9.08
C SER A 297 -3.45 6.07 -9.84
N LEU A 298 -4.34 5.80 -10.80
CA LEU A 298 -4.33 4.58 -11.60
C LEU A 298 -2.99 4.37 -12.31
N TYR A 299 -2.40 5.44 -12.84
CA TYR A 299 -1.11 5.37 -13.53
C TYR A 299 0.02 4.87 -12.63
N LEU A 300 -0.03 5.18 -11.33
CA LEU A 300 0.92 4.69 -10.34
C LEU A 300 0.52 3.30 -9.80
N MET A 301 -0.77 3.08 -9.52
CA MET A 301 -1.22 1.85 -8.86
C MET A 301 -1.25 0.63 -9.77
N LEU A 302 -1.51 0.77 -11.08
CA LEU A 302 -1.54 -0.35 -12.01
C LEU A 302 -0.17 -1.03 -12.15
N PRO A 303 0.94 -0.31 -12.45
CA PRO A 303 2.28 -0.91 -12.46
C PRO A 303 2.69 -1.46 -11.09
N LEU A 304 2.34 -0.79 -10.00
CA LEU A 304 2.62 -1.27 -8.64
C LEU A 304 1.96 -2.64 -8.40
N LEU A 305 0.66 -2.77 -8.73
CA LEU A 305 -0.07 -4.03 -8.61
C LEU A 305 0.60 -5.12 -9.45
N GLY A 306 1.00 -4.81 -10.70
CA GLY A 306 1.72 -5.74 -11.56
C GLY A 306 3.00 -6.28 -10.90
N VAL A 307 3.86 -5.38 -10.40
CA VAL A 307 5.11 -5.75 -9.70
C VAL A 307 4.82 -6.60 -8.46
N CYS A 308 3.86 -6.18 -7.63
CA CYS A 308 3.49 -6.89 -6.40
C CYS A 308 2.91 -8.28 -6.68
N LEU A 309 2.07 -8.45 -7.71
CA LEU A 309 1.56 -9.76 -8.11
C LEU A 309 2.69 -10.69 -8.59
N GLY A 310 3.64 -10.16 -9.38
CA GLY A 310 4.81 -10.92 -9.81
C GLY A 310 5.72 -11.31 -8.64
N PHE A 311 5.89 -10.42 -7.67
CA PHE A 311 6.72 -10.68 -6.49
C PHE A 311 6.04 -11.67 -5.54
N MET A 312 4.73 -11.52 -5.35
CA MET A 312 3.90 -12.43 -4.55
C MET A 312 4.04 -13.87 -5.04
N TYR A 313 4.19 -14.10 -6.34
CA TYR A 313 4.47 -15.44 -6.85
C TYR A 313 5.71 -16.07 -6.20
N HIS A 314 6.79 -15.33 -5.99
CA HIS A 314 8.05 -15.85 -5.42
C HIS A 314 8.08 -15.81 -3.89
N ASN A 315 7.43 -14.81 -3.29
CA ASN A 315 7.37 -14.62 -1.84
C ASN A 315 6.26 -15.45 -1.15
N TRP A 316 5.25 -15.90 -1.89
CA TRP A 316 4.19 -16.75 -1.34
C TRP A 316 4.77 -18.01 -0.68
N TYR A 317 4.10 -18.52 0.36
CA TYR A 317 4.50 -19.73 1.05
C TYR A 317 4.72 -20.93 0.10
N PRO A 318 5.82 -21.70 0.25
CA PRO A 318 7.05 -21.34 0.96
C PRO A 318 7.84 -20.27 0.17
N ALA A 319 8.34 -19.24 0.88
CA ALA A 319 9.01 -18.10 0.26
C ALA A 319 10.36 -18.50 -0.35
N ARG A 320 10.68 -17.89 -1.51
CA ARG A 320 11.97 -18.02 -2.21
C ARG A 320 12.70 -16.69 -2.35
N ALA A 321 12.05 -15.62 -1.92
CA ALA A 321 12.53 -14.25 -1.98
C ALA A 321 11.87 -13.47 -0.85
N PHE A 322 12.66 -12.74 -0.07
CA PHE A 322 12.14 -11.84 0.96
C PHE A 322 12.09 -10.39 0.47
N PRO A 323 11.03 -9.66 0.83
CA PRO A 323 10.81 -8.31 0.35
C PRO A 323 11.86 -7.30 0.85
N GLY A 324 12.36 -7.49 2.07
CA GLY A 324 13.06 -6.47 2.85
C GLY A 324 12.17 -5.28 3.23
N ASP A 325 12.74 -4.37 4.02
CA ASP A 325 12.17 -3.05 4.32
C ASP A 325 11.96 -2.27 3.03
N THR A 326 12.81 -2.48 2.01
CA THR A 326 12.70 -1.81 0.71
C THR A 326 11.31 -1.90 0.09
N LEU A 327 10.66 -3.09 0.07
CA LEU A 327 9.33 -3.22 -0.52
C LEU A 327 8.26 -2.51 0.33
N CYS A 328 8.37 -2.59 1.66
CA CYS A 328 7.43 -1.94 2.58
C CYS A 328 7.48 -0.41 2.42
N TYR A 329 8.68 0.15 2.26
CA TYR A 329 8.86 1.58 2.08
C TYR A 329 8.36 2.06 0.71
N VAL A 330 8.68 1.35 -0.39
CA VAL A 330 8.21 1.78 -1.72
C VAL A 330 6.68 1.66 -1.86
N THR A 331 6.08 0.57 -1.36
CA THR A 331 4.62 0.38 -1.42
C THR A 331 3.89 1.38 -0.54
N GLY A 332 4.34 1.55 0.72
CA GLY A 332 3.78 2.55 1.63
C GLY A 332 3.88 3.98 1.09
N MET A 333 5.03 4.34 0.50
CA MET A 333 5.20 5.66 -0.13
C MET A 333 4.30 5.81 -1.35
N ALA A 334 4.18 4.78 -2.21
CA ALA A 334 3.29 4.83 -3.36
C ALA A 334 1.82 5.08 -2.96
N PHE A 335 1.36 4.42 -1.90
CA PHE A 335 0.03 4.64 -1.33
C PHE A 335 -0.14 6.05 -0.78
N ALA A 336 0.83 6.55 -0.02
CA ALA A 336 0.78 7.90 0.52
C ALA A 336 0.78 8.97 -0.58
N VAL A 337 1.63 8.81 -1.59
CA VAL A 337 1.73 9.70 -2.76
C VAL A 337 0.37 9.82 -3.46
N VAL A 338 -0.27 8.70 -3.81
CA VAL A 338 -1.57 8.76 -4.50
C VAL A 338 -2.67 9.28 -3.58
N GLY A 339 -2.68 8.90 -2.30
CA GLY A 339 -3.66 9.42 -1.34
C GLY A 339 -3.57 10.92 -1.12
N ILE A 340 -2.35 11.48 -1.13
CA ILE A 340 -2.08 12.92 -0.97
C ILE A 340 -2.39 13.67 -2.26
N GLN A 341 -1.76 13.32 -3.38
CA GLN A 341 -1.88 14.06 -4.64
C GLN A 341 -3.28 13.97 -5.26
N ALA A 342 -3.97 12.83 -5.08
CA ALA A 342 -5.34 12.67 -5.57
C ALA A 342 -6.41 13.02 -4.52
N HIS A 343 -6.01 13.57 -3.37
CA HIS A 343 -6.89 14.11 -2.33
C HIS A 343 -7.94 13.15 -1.75
N TYR A 344 -7.64 11.85 -1.67
CA TYR A 344 -8.51 10.86 -1.02
C TYR A 344 -7.83 10.15 0.16
N SER A 345 -6.85 10.79 0.81
CA SER A 345 -6.12 10.24 1.97
C SER A 345 -7.01 9.68 3.09
N LYS A 346 -8.22 10.25 3.29
CA LYS A 346 -9.23 9.72 4.22
C LYS A 346 -9.74 8.33 3.80
N THR A 347 -10.05 8.16 2.51
CA THR A 347 -10.44 6.85 1.95
C THR A 347 -9.27 5.86 1.99
N LEU A 348 -8.05 6.33 1.72
CA LEU A 348 -6.85 5.51 1.85
C LEU A 348 -6.70 4.92 3.25
N LEU A 349 -6.88 5.75 4.29
CA LEU A 349 -6.81 5.29 5.69
C LEU A 349 -7.87 4.23 6.01
N LEU A 350 -9.04 4.25 5.36
CA LEU A 350 -10.03 3.17 5.51
C LEU A 350 -9.53 1.84 4.91
N PHE A 351 -8.79 1.88 3.79
CA PHE A 351 -8.15 0.66 3.27
C PHE A 351 -7.01 0.15 4.17
N PHE A 352 -6.45 1.01 5.03
CA PHE A 352 -5.43 0.65 6.01
C PHE A 352 -6.01 0.18 7.36
N LEU A 353 -7.30 -0.14 7.47
CA LEU A 353 -7.93 -0.53 8.74
C LEU A 353 -7.18 -1.64 9.52
N PRO A 354 -6.75 -2.76 8.89
CA PRO A 354 -5.98 -3.79 9.60
C PRO A 354 -4.60 -3.30 10.05
N GLN A 355 -3.93 -2.47 9.25
CA GLN A 355 -2.64 -1.85 9.57
C GLN A 355 -2.78 -0.87 10.73
N ILE A 356 -3.83 -0.05 10.74
CA ILE A 356 -4.17 0.87 11.84
C ILE A 356 -4.40 0.05 13.12
N PHE A 357 -5.20 -1.02 13.04
CA PHE A 357 -5.46 -1.89 14.19
C PHE A 357 -4.16 -2.51 14.73
N ASN A 358 -3.32 -3.08 13.86
CA ASN A 358 -2.04 -3.67 14.27
C ASN A 358 -1.09 -2.62 14.87
N PHE A 359 -1.05 -1.41 14.31
CA PHE A 359 -0.26 -0.30 14.83
C PHE A 359 -0.72 0.12 16.22
N VAL A 360 -2.02 0.39 16.41
CA VAL A 360 -2.60 0.76 17.72
C VAL A 360 -2.37 -0.33 18.76
N LEU A 361 -2.58 -1.60 18.39
CA LEU A 361 -2.30 -2.74 19.26
C LEU A 361 -0.81 -2.82 19.64
N SER A 362 0.08 -2.55 18.68
CA SER A 362 1.54 -2.57 18.86
C SER A 362 2.08 -1.38 19.66
N CYS A 363 1.36 -0.26 19.75
CA CYS A 363 1.84 0.99 20.38
C CYS A 363 2.47 0.78 21.77
N PRO A 364 1.88 0.00 22.71
CA PRO A 364 2.51 -0.22 24.01
C PRO A 364 3.90 -0.85 23.92
N GLN A 365 4.14 -1.74 22.94
CA GLN A 365 5.47 -2.30 22.70
C GLN A 365 6.38 -1.32 21.98
N LEU A 366 5.89 -0.65 20.94
CA LEU A 366 6.68 0.27 20.11
C LEU A 366 7.20 1.49 20.89
N PHE A 367 6.39 2.01 21.83
CA PHE A 367 6.76 3.14 22.68
C PHE A 367 7.41 2.72 24.00
N GLY A 368 7.73 1.44 24.18
CA GLY A 368 8.47 0.93 25.35
C GLY A 368 7.68 0.86 26.65
N LEU A 369 6.34 0.92 26.60
CA LEU A 369 5.48 0.69 27.78
C LEU A 369 5.46 -0.79 28.18
N VAL A 370 5.56 -1.69 27.19
CA VAL A 370 5.65 -3.15 27.32
C VAL A 370 6.98 -3.59 26.68
N PRO A 371 7.71 -4.59 27.23
CA PRO A 371 8.89 -5.14 26.59
C PRO A 371 8.63 -5.52 25.14
N CYS A 372 9.46 -5.02 24.23
CA CYS A 372 9.37 -5.29 22.80
C CYS A 372 10.55 -6.17 22.38
N PRO A 373 10.33 -7.48 22.16
CA PRO A 373 11.35 -8.36 21.58
C PRO A 373 11.78 -7.86 20.20
N ARG A 374 13.00 -8.23 19.76
CA ARG A 374 13.49 -7.92 18.41
C ARG A 374 12.57 -8.49 17.32
N HIS A 375 12.14 -9.75 17.50
CA HIS A 375 11.21 -10.42 16.60
C HIS A 375 9.88 -10.68 17.32
N ARG A 376 8.79 -10.13 16.77
CA ARG A 376 7.42 -10.28 17.30
C ARG A 376 6.57 -11.28 16.49
N VAL A 377 7.23 -12.04 15.62
CA VAL A 377 6.60 -13.08 14.79
C VAL A 377 6.07 -14.22 15.68
N PRO A 378 5.09 -15.00 15.19
CA PRO A 378 4.64 -16.20 15.89
C PRO A 378 5.76 -17.20 16.19
N ARG A 379 5.56 -18.05 17.20
CA ARG A 379 6.48 -19.15 17.50
C ARG A 379 6.16 -20.35 16.62
N TYR A 380 7.15 -20.87 15.91
CA TYR A 380 7.03 -22.09 15.11
C TYR A 380 7.31 -23.34 15.95
N ASP A 381 6.47 -24.36 15.80
CA ASP A 381 6.68 -25.69 16.40
C ASP A 381 7.03 -26.72 15.32
N ALA A 382 8.20 -27.36 15.47
CA ALA A 382 8.74 -28.28 14.46
C ALA A 382 8.00 -29.62 14.43
N GLU A 383 7.41 -30.06 15.54
CA GLU A 383 6.70 -31.34 15.62
C GLU A 383 5.33 -31.24 14.93
N THR A 384 4.56 -30.20 15.27
CA THR A 384 3.22 -30.00 14.70
C THR A 384 3.23 -29.24 13.36
N GLN A 385 4.33 -28.56 13.01
CA GLN A 385 4.45 -27.65 11.86
C GLN A 385 3.42 -26.49 11.91
N LEU A 386 2.98 -26.11 13.12
CA LEU A 386 2.02 -25.03 13.37
C LEU A 386 2.69 -23.81 14.00
N LEU A 387 2.06 -22.66 13.83
CA LEU A 387 2.40 -21.42 14.51
C LEU A 387 1.56 -21.26 15.78
N TYR A 388 2.22 -20.85 16.86
CA TYR A 388 1.63 -20.52 18.15
C TYR A 388 1.89 -19.05 18.51
N PRO A 389 1.05 -18.43 19.35
CA PRO A 389 1.31 -17.09 19.84
C PRO A 389 2.69 -17.00 20.50
N SER A 390 3.50 -16.00 20.11
CA SER A 390 4.75 -15.70 20.80
C SER A 390 4.49 -14.79 22.01
N LYS A 391 5.40 -14.82 23.00
CA LYS A 391 5.24 -14.10 24.27
C LYS A 391 6.34 -13.05 24.46
N ALA A 392 5.98 -11.99 25.17
CA ALA A 392 6.87 -10.98 25.75
C ALA A 392 6.87 -11.17 27.27
N GLU A 393 8.07 -11.38 27.83
CA GLU A 393 8.27 -11.72 29.24
C GLU A 393 8.78 -10.50 30.03
N PHE A 394 8.29 -10.33 31.26
CA PHE A 394 8.68 -9.25 32.18
C PHE A 394 9.79 -9.71 33.14
N LYS A 395 10.91 -10.18 32.59
CA LYS A 395 12.01 -10.81 33.36
C LYS A 395 12.73 -9.88 34.35
N GLU A 396 12.96 -8.62 33.97
CA GLU A 396 13.83 -7.70 34.73
C GLU A 396 13.08 -6.58 35.45
N LYS A 397 11.93 -6.17 34.91
CA LYS A 397 11.17 -5.02 35.40
C LYS A 397 9.69 -5.33 35.44
N ARG A 398 9.08 -5.02 36.58
CA ARG A 398 7.62 -5.10 36.75
C ARG A 398 6.92 -4.14 35.79
N PRO A 399 5.76 -4.53 35.23
CA PRO A 399 4.98 -3.65 34.39
C PRO A 399 4.54 -2.41 35.19
N SER A 400 4.63 -1.23 34.56
CA SER A 400 4.10 -0.01 35.15
C SER A 400 2.59 -0.10 35.38
N LYS A 401 2.02 0.72 36.26
CA LYS A 401 0.56 0.75 36.50
C LYS A 401 -0.23 0.97 35.20
N LEU A 402 0.29 1.84 34.32
CA LEU A 402 -0.29 2.09 33.00
C LEU A 402 -0.19 0.86 32.10
N ALA A 403 0.97 0.20 32.05
CA ALA A 403 1.14 -1.03 31.27
C ALA A 403 0.18 -2.13 31.74
N THR A 404 0.06 -2.33 33.05
CA THR A 404 -0.88 -3.30 33.65
C THR A 404 -2.33 -2.98 33.31
N LEU A 405 -2.73 -1.70 33.37
CA LEU A 405 -4.09 -1.28 32.99
C LEU A 405 -4.38 -1.59 31.51
N VAL A 406 -3.46 -1.19 30.62
CA VAL A 406 -3.58 -1.41 29.17
C VAL A 406 -3.64 -2.91 28.86
N LEU A 407 -2.76 -3.72 29.45
CA LEU A 407 -2.72 -5.16 29.22
C LEU A 407 -3.99 -5.86 29.74
N ARG A 408 -4.49 -5.48 30.92
CA ARG A 408 -5.76 -6.01 31.45
C ARG A 408 -6.94 -5.63 30.57
N LEU A 409 -6.98 -4.41 30.04
CA LEU A 409 -8.00 -3.98 29.08
C LEU A 409 -7.93 -4.80 27.80
N PHE A 410 -6.73 -4.97 27.21
CA PHE A 410 -6.54 -5.78 26.01
C PHE A 410 -6.91 -7.25 26.25
N SER A 411 -6.61 -7.79 27.43
CA SER A 411 -7.01 -9.15 27.80
C SER A 411 -8.52 -9.28 27.98
N ALA A 412 -9.19 -8.30 28.59
CA ALA A 412 -10.66 -8.26 28.69
C ALA A 412 -11.35 -8.19 27.32
N LEU A 413 -10.72 -7.52 26.35
CA LEU A 413 -11.17 -7.50 24.94
C LEU A 413 -10.79 -8.78 24.17
N GLY A 414 -10.10 -9.73 24.80
CA GLY A 414 -9.65 -10.97 24.17
C GLY A 414 -8.52 -10.78 23.15
N LEU A 415 -7.81 -9.66 23.18
CA LEU A 415 -6.70 -9.38 22.25
C LEU A 415 -5.36 -9.95 22.71
N VAL A 416 -5.22 -10.20 24.01
CA VAL A 416 -3.96 -10.62 24.63
C VAL A 416 -4.24 -11.65 25.72
N GLU A 417 -3.40 -12.67 25.79
CA GLU A 417 -3.36 -13.57 26.94
C GLU A 417 -2.22 -13.19 27.88
N LEU A 418 -2.54 -13.20 29.17
CA LEU A 418 -1.63 -12.80 30.25
C LEU A 418 -1.33 -14.03 31.11
N ALA A 419 -0.05 -14.30 31.35
CA ALA A 419 0.35 -15.18 32.43
C ALA A 419 0.49 -14.34 33.70
N ILE A 420 -0.24 -14.73 34.74
CA ILE A 420 -0.23 -14.06 36.05
C ILE A 420 0.42 -15.00 37.05
N ASP A 421 1.39 -14.50 37.81
CA ASP A 421 1.99 -15.24 38.90
C ASP A 421 0.98 -15.39 40.05
N VAL A 422 0.70 -16.63 40.42
CA VAL A 422 -0.28 -17.03 41.45
C VAL A 422 0.09 -16.47 42.83
N LYS A 423 1.38 -16.25 43.11
CA LYS A 423 1.84 -15.78 44.43
C LYS A 423 1.77 -14.26 44.58
N THR A 424 2.06 -13.52 43.52
CA THR A 424 2.19 -12.06 43.55
C THR A 424 0.99 -11.33 42.94
N GLY A 425 0.20 -12.01 42.10
CA GLY A 425 -0.88 -11.40 41.33
C GLY A 425 -0.38 -10.46 40.23
N GLU A 426 0.93 -10.46 39.96
CA GLU A 426 1.58 -9.63 38.94
C GLU A 426 1.61 -10.35 37.58
N ILE A 427 1.67 -9.57 36.50
CA ILE A 427 1.75 -10.10 35.13
C ILE A 427 3.20 -10.51 34.86
N GLU A 428 3.41 -11.80 34.61
CA GLU A 428 4.72 -12.40 34.31
C GLU A 428 5.04 -12.32 32.81
N SER A 429 4.05 -12.60 31.95
CA SER A 429 4.20 -12.50 30.51
C SER A 429 2.89 -12.14 29.82
N SER A 430 3.02 -11.61 28.60
CA SER A 430 1.88 -11.31 27.72
C SER A 430 2.17 -11.87 26.33
N THR A 431 1.14 -12.25 25.57
CA THR A 431 1.33 -12.51 24.13
C THR A 431 1.82 -11.25 23.42
N ASN A 432 2.70 -11.40 22.44
CA ASN A 432 3.21 -10.26 21.66
C ASN A 432 2.04 -9.49 21.01
N LEU A 433 2.12 -8.15 21.06
CA LEU A 433 1.02 -7.28 20.67
C LEU A 433 1.00 -7.05 19.16
N THR A 434 0.59 -8.07 18.41
CA THR A 434 0.42 -8.00 16.94
C THR A 434 -0.85 -8.72 16.52
N ILE A 435 -1.46 -8.28 15.42
CA ILE A 435 -2.69 -8.91 14.90
C ILE A 435 -2.48 -10.39 14.54
N LEU A 436 -1.27 -10.77 14.14
CA LEU A 436 -0.92 -12.17 13.84
C LEU A 436 -1.06 -13.05 15.09
N ASN A 437 -0.58 -12.58 16.25
CA ASN A 437 -0.75 -13.31 17.51
C ASN A 437 -2.21 -13.31 17.97
N VAL A 438 -2.98 -12.24 17.70
CA VAL A 438 -4.43 -12.20 17.97
C VAL A 438 -5.16 -13.28 17.18
N PHE A 439 -4.84 -13.46 15.89
CA PHE A 439 -5.44 -14.53 15.09
C PHE A 439 -5.16 -15.91 15.66
N LEU A 440 -3.91 -16.18 16.02
CA LEU A 440 -3.53 -17.47 16.63
C LEU A 440 -4.18 -17.68 17.99
N LEU A 441 -4.38 -16.61 18.76
CA LEU A 441 -5.08 -16.67 20.05
C LEU A 441 -6.56 -17.00 19.89
N ARG A 442 -7.22 -16.37 18.91
CA ARG A 442 -8.69 -16.45 18.75
C ARG A 442 -9.15 -17.61 17.87
N LEU A 443 -8.34 -17.99 16.90
CA LEU A 443 -8.65 -19.05 15.92
C LEU A 443 -7.85 -20.33 16.17
N GLY A 444 -6.93 -20.30 17.13
CA GLY A 444 -6.06 -21.41 17.47
C GLY A 444 -4.79 -21.50 16.61
N PRO A 445 -3.89 -22.45 16.94
CA PRO A 445 -2.67 -22.68 16.19
C PRO A 445 -2.97 -23.11 14.76
N MET A 446 -2.25 -22.54 13.79
CA MET A 446 -2.45 -22.85 12.38
C MET A 446 -1.14 -22.84 11.61
N ARG A 447 -1.14 -23.45 10.42
CA ARG A 447 -0.01 -23.39 9.50
C ARG A 447 0.21 -21.95 9.01
N GLU A 448 1.45 -21.63 8.65
CA GLU A 448 1.83 -20.30 8.17
C GLU A 448 1.01 -19.84 6.96
N ASP A 449 0.79 -20.70 5.96
CA ASP A 449 -0.04 -20.38 4.81
C ASP A 449 -1.52 -20.15 5.18
N GLY A 450 -2.00 -20.84 6.22
CA GLY A 450 -3.31 -20.59 6.81
C GLY A 450 -3.39 -19.20 7.45
N LEU A 451 -2.38 -18.83 8.23
CA LEU A 451 -2.30 -17.52 8.87
C LEU A 451 -2.22 -16.37 7.86
N THR A 452 -1.42 -16.52 6.80
CA THR A 452 -1.36 -15.52 5.71
C THR A 452 -2.72 -15.39 5.00
N ARG A 453 -3.47 -16.49 4.82
CA ARG A 453 -4.84 -16.43 4.24
C ARG A 453 -5.82 -15.73 5.17
N VAL A 454 -5.72 -15.92 6.49
CA VAL A 454 -6.54 -15.18 7.48
C VAL A 454 -6.24 -13.68 7.43
N LEU A 455 -4.97 -13.31 7.31
CA LEU A 455 -4.56 -11.91 7.14
C LEU A 455 -5.16 -11.32 5.84
N ILE A 456 -5.07 -12.03 4.72
CA ILE A 456 -5.65 -11.63 3.43
C ILE A 456 -7.17 -11.48 3.54
N ALA A 457 -7.86 -12.44 4.14
CA ALA A 457 -9.30 -12.38 4.33
C ALA A 457 -9.69 -11.17 5.19
N THR A 458 -8.93 -10.90 6.25
CA THR A 458 -9.14 -9.72 7.11
C THR A 458 -8.93 -8.42 6.33
N GLN A 459 -7.91 -8.35 5.48
CA GLN A 459 -7.64 -7.19 4.63
C GLN A 459 -8.75 -6.97 3.59
N VAL A 460 -9.22 -8.03 2.92
CA VAL A 460 -10.34 -7.95 1.98
C VAL A 460 -11.62 -7.50 2.70
N CYS A 461 -11.94 -8.08 3.86
CA CYS A 461 -13.08 -7.64 4.68
C CYS A 461 -12.95 -6.18 5.10
N GLY A 462 -11.75 -5.74 5.50
CA GLY A 462 -11.45 -4.35 5.81
C GLY A 462 -11.69 -3.42 4.62
N SER A 463 -11.25 -3.79 3.42
CA SER A 463 -11.52 -3.04 2.20
C SER A 463 -13.01 -2.99 1.84
N LEU A 464 -13.73 -4.11 1.97
CA LEU A 464 -15.19 -4.13 1.74
C LEU A 464 -15.93 -3.24 2.74
N LEU A 465 -15.52 -3.26 4.01
CA LEU A 465 -16.04 -2.36 5.03
C LEU A 465 -15.71 -0.90 4.69
N ALA A 466 -14.50 -0.61 4.20
CA ALA A 466 -14.10 0.72 3.74
C ALA A 466 -15.00 1.22 2.59
N PHE A 467 -15.25 0.37 1.58
CA PHE A 467 -16.20 0.67 0.49
C PHE A 467 -17.60 0.95 1.03
N PHE A 468 -18.09 0.11 1.94
CA PHE A 468 -19.40 0.28 2.56
C PHE A 468 -19.50 1.58 3.36
N ILE A 469 -18.49 1.91 4.17
CA ILE A 469 -18.43 3.17 4.92
C ILE A 469 -18.39 4.35 3.95
N ARG A 470 -17.51 4.31 2.95
CA ARG A 470 -17.29 5.42 2.00
C ARG A 470 -18.52 5.71 1.14
N TYR A 471 -19.19 4.68 0.63
CA TYR A 471 -20.26 4.86 -0.35
C TYR A 471 -21.66 4.68 0.23
N GLY A 472 -21.82 3.88 1.29
CA GLY A 472 -23.08 3.65 1.98
C GLY A 472 -23.31 4.58 3.17
N LEU A 473 -22.32 4.77 4.05
CA LEU A 473 -22.50 5.48 5.32
C LEU A 473 -21.99 6.93 5.31
N ALA A 474 -21.16 7.34 4.35
CA ALA A 474 -20.54 8.67 4.36
C ALA A 474 -21.58 9.81 4.38
N GLY A 475 -22.75 9.62 3.78
CA GLY A 475 -23.84 10.60 3.82
C GLY A 475 -24.47 10.81 5.20
N LEU A 476 -24.23 9.91 6.18
CA LEU A 476 -24.64 10.07 7.57
C LEU A 476 -23.67 10.94 8.38
N VAL A 477 -22.43 11.08 7.88
CA VAL A 477 -21.33 11.74 8.59
C VAL A 477 -20.89 13.03 7.89
N TYR A 478 -21.18 13.18 6.60
CA TYR A 478 -20.87 14.35 5.78
C TYR A 478 -22.08 14.77 4.95
N ASP A 479 -22.27 16.07 4.73
CA ASP A 479 -23.39 16.58 3.92
C ASP A 479 -23.28 16.15 2.45
N GLY A 480 -24.35 15.55 1.93
CA GLY A 480 -24.66 15.50 0.49
C GLY A 480 -23.46 15.13 -0.41
N ASN A 481 -23.32 15.84 -1.54
CA ASN A 481 -22.29 15.62 -2.56
C ASN A 481 -20.88 16.12 -2.17
N ARG A 482 -20.65 16.57 -0.92
CA ARG A 482 -19.31 16.98 -0.43
C ARG A 482 -18.54 15.79 0.17
N ARG A 483 -18.66 14.61 -0.46
CA ARG A 483 -18.09 13.35 0.01
C ARG A 483 -16.61 13.26 -0.28
#